data_AF-A0A7C3B9X1-F1
#
_entry.id   AF-A0A7C3B9X1-F1
#
_cell.length_a   1.000
_cell.length_b   1.000
_cell.length_c   1.000
_cell.angle_alpha   90.00
_cell.angle_beta   90.00
_cell.angle_gamma   90.00
#
_symmetry.space_group_name_H-M   'P 1'
#
loop_
_entity.id
_entity.type
_entity.pdbx_description
1 polymer ?
#
loop_
_entity_poly.entity_id
_entity_poly.type
_entity_poly.pdbx_seq_one_letter_code
_entity_poly.pdbx_strand_id
1 'polypeptide(L)'
;MTDELMLRRKWTLRAGRKRIVLVKRSHERAEHVVMKALLWALYLPLYPNLTVEVSVGDRYKPDVVAVDAFGRPRFWGEAGEIGVAKIRSLARRYRHTHFAIAK
;
A
#
# COMPACT_ATOMS: atom_id res chain seq x y z
N MET A 1 25.44 -9.35 -6.57
CA MET A 1 24.67 -8.25 -7.17
C MET A 1 23.55 -8.90 -7.97
N THR A 2 22.30 -8.74 -7.55
CA THR A 2 21.17 -9.39 -8.21
C THR A 2 20.87 -8.66 -9.52
N ASP A 3 21.02 -9.36 -10.64
CA ASP A 3 20.60 -8.90 -11.98
C ASP A 3 19.06 -8.87 -12.07
N GLU A 4 18.43 -7.99 -11.28
CA GLU A 4 17.01 -7.73 -11.43
C GLU A 4 16.80 -6.86 -12.66
N LEU A 5 16.48 -7.52 -13.78
CA LEU A 5 15.99 -6.85 -14.97
C LEU A 5 14.71 -6.11 -14.57
N MET A 6 14.82 -4.78 -14.43
CA MET A 6 13.82 -3.78 -14.03
C MET A 6 12.62 -3.71 -14.99
N LEU A 7 11.99 -4.86 -15.22
CA LEU A 7 10.94 -5.11 -16.19
C LEU A 7 9.58 -5.01 -15.53
N ARG A 8 8.59 -4.61 -16.32
CA ARG A 8 7.19 -4.63 -15.89
C ARG A 8 6.70 -6.05 -15.77
N ARG A 9 6.10 -6.41 -14.63
CA ARG A 9 5.53 -7.75 -14.39
C ARG A 9 4.21 -7.66 -13.65
N LYS A 10 3.28 -8.57 -13.94
CA LYS A 10 2.02 -8.73 -13.19
C LYS A 10 2.18 -9.84 -12.17
N TRP A 11 1.87 -9.55 -10.92
CA TRP A 11 1.98 -10.49 -9.80
C TRP A 11 0.59 -10.68 -9.23
N THR A 12 0.17 -11.93 -9.07
CA THR A 12 -1.14 -12.26 -8.50
C THR A 12 -0.93 -12.84 -7.12
N LEU A 13 -1.52 -12.21 -6.11
CA LEU A 13 -1.44 -12.66 -4.73
C LEU A 13 -2.84 -13.07 -4.25
N ARG A 14 -2.90 -14.13 -3.46
CA ARG A 14 -4.11 -14.57 -2.75
C ARG A 14 -3.85 -14.55 -1.25
N ALA A 15 -4.81 -14.02 -0.49
CA ALA A 15 -4.87 -14.15 0.96
C ALA A 15 -6.30 -14.53 1.34
N GLY A 16 -6.46 -15.71 1.96
CA GLY A 16 -7.75 -16.33 2.19
C GLY A 16 -8.56 -16.47 0.88
N ARG A 17 -9.75 -15.87 0.86
CA ARG A 17 -10.67 -15.88 -0.30
C ARG A 17 -10.52 -14.68 -1.23
N LYS A 18 -9.64 -13.72 -0.93
CA LYS A 18 -9.43 -12.53 -1.77
C LYS A 18 -8.17 -12.67 -2.61
N ARG A 19 -8.18 -11.96 -3.73
CA ARG A 19 -7.08 -11.91 -4.70
C ARG A 19 -6.86 -10.48 -5.14
N ILE A 20 -5.61 -10.10 -5.27
CA ILE A 20 -5.19 -8.83 -5.87
C ILE A 20 -4.17 -9.07 -6.98
N VAL A 21 -4.09 -8.12 -7.90
CA VAL A 21 -3.07 -8.06 -8.93
C VAL A 21 -2.21 -6.84 -8.67
N LEU A 22 -0.92 -7.05 -8.44
CA LEU A 22 0.09 -6.00 -8.35
C LEU A 22 0.82 -5.90 -9.69
N VAL A 23 1.18 -4.68 -10.07
CA VAL A 23 1.96 -4.43 -11.28
C VAL A 23 3.29 -3.81 -10.89
N LYS A 24 4.35 -4.63 -10.88
CA LYS A 24 5.71 -4.14 -10.72
C LYS A 24 6.01 -3.15 -11.85
N ARG A 25 6.34 -1.91 -11.53
CA ARG A 25 6.80 -0.92 -12.52
C ARG A 25 8.27 -1.15 -12.89
N SER A 26 8.72 -0.60 -14.01
CA SER A 26 10.09 -0.78 -14.47
C SER A 26 11.09 -0.26 -13.42
N HIS A 27 10.89 0.95 -12.90
CA HIS A 27 11.74 1.57 -11.88
C HIS A 27 11.44 1.14 -10.44
N GLU A 28 10.53 0.18 -10.24
CA GLU A 28 10.15 -0.29 -8.91
C GLU A 28 10.82 -1.64 -8.64
N ARG A 29 11.52 -1.77 -7.52
CA ARG A 29 12.16 -3.04 -7.14
C ARG A 29 11.12 -4.08 -6.73
N ALA A 30 11.39 -5.37 -6.95
CA ALA A 30 10.50 -6.44 -6.55
C ALA A 30 10.17 -6.43 -5.05
N GLU A 31 11.13 -6.07 -4.18
CA GLU A 31 10.92 -6.04 -2.73
C GLU A 31 9.81 -5.05 -2.34
N HIS A 32 9.70 -3.92 -3.05
CA HIS A 32 8.61 -2.96 -2.81
C HIS A 32 7.25 -3.56 -3.13
N VAL A 33 7.13 -4.30 -4.24
CA VAL A 33 5.90 -5.01 -4.61
C VAL A 33 5.54 -6.09 -3.58
N VAL A 34 6.55 -6.82 -3.07
CA VAL A 34 6.37 -7.82 -2.00
C VAL A 34 5.91 -7.16 -0.70
N MET A 35 6.49 -6.03 -0.30
CA MET A 35 6.07 -5.31 0.90
C MET A 35 4.61 -4.87 0.82
N LYS A 36 4.16 -4.35 -0.34
CA LYS A 36 2.74 -4.02 -0.58
C LYS A 36 1.84 -5.24 -0.43
N ALA A 37 2.24 -6.36 -1.04
CA ALA A 37 1.54 -7.64 -0.96
C ALA A 37 1.38 -8.11 0.49
N LEU A 38 2.47 -8.08 1.28
CA LEU A 38 2.48 -8.52 2.67
C LEU A 38 1.65 -7.59 3.56
N LEU A 39 1.78 -6.27 3.42
CA LEU A 39 0.94 -5.30 4.12
C LEU A 39 -0.55 -5.55 3.84
N TRP A 40 -0.90 -5.72 2.57
CA TRP A 40 -2.28 -6.03 2.19
C TRP A 40 -2.78 -7.31 2.84
N ALA A 41 -2.01 -8.40 2.76
CA ALA A 41 -2.40 -9.69 3.31
C ALA A 41 -2.52 -9.68 4.84
N LEU A 42 -1.58 -9.02 5.52
CA LEU A 42 -1.53 -8.92 6.98
C LEU A 42 -2.75 -8.21 7.56
N TYR A 43 -3.19 -7.12 6.91
CA TYR A 43 -4.30 -6.30 7.40
C TYR A 43 -5.65 -6.63 6.79
N LEU A 44 -5.71 -7.54 5.81
CA LEU A 44 -6.95 -7.97 5.16
C LEU A 44 -8.04 -8.45 6.13
N PRO A 45 -7.74 -9.20 7.21
CA PRO A 45 -8.77 -9.61 8.16
C PRO A 45 -9.40 -8.44 8.93
N LEU A 46 -8.64 -7.38 9.19
CA LEU A 46 -9.09 -6.20 9.92
C LEU A 46 -9.81 -5.18 9.02
N TYR A 47 -9.40 -5.10 7.76
CA TYR A 47 -9.95 -4.19 6.76
C TYR A 47 -10.32 -4.94 5.48
N PRO A 48 -11.53 -5.55 5.43
CA PRO A 48 -11.92 -6.40 4.31
C PRO A 48 -11.94 -5.67 2.96
N ASN A 49 -12.10 -4.35 2.94
CA ASN A 49 -12.11 -3.53 1.72
C ASN A 49 -10.73 -2.93 1.37
N LEU A 50 -9.63 -3.50 1.87
CA LEU A 50 -8.28 -3.07 1.49
C LEU A 50 -8.05 -3.16 -0.03
N THR A 51 -7.50 -2.09 -0.56
CA THR A 51 -7.10 -1.93 -1.95
C THR A 51 -5.63 -1.52 -2.02
N VAL A 52 -4.98 -1.78 -3.16
CA VAL A 52 -3.57 -1.45 -3.39
C VAL A 52 -3.50 -0.36 -4.44
N GLU A 53 -2.66 0.64 -4.20
CA GLU A 53 -2.37 1.74 -5.13
C GLU A 53 -3.63 2.48 -5.65
N VAL A 54 -4.60 2.74 -4.78
CA VAL A 54 -5.77 3.57 -5.09
C VAL A 54 -5.56 5.00 -4.58
N SER A 55 -5.87 5.99 -5.42
CA SER A 55 -5.83 7.40 -5.01
C SER A 55 -7.06 7.74 -4.17
N VAL A 56 -6.88 8.54 -3.13
CA VAL A 56 -7.93 8.99 -2.21
C VAL A 56 -8.17 10.50 -2.29
N GLY A 57 -7.82 11.13 -3.43
CA GLY A 57 -7.99 12.57 -3.61
C GLY A 57 -7.02 13.44 -2.79
N ASP A 58 -5.95 12.84 -2.27
CA ASP A 58 -4.88 13.53 -1.55
C ASP A 58 -3.67 13.78 -2.46
N ARG A 59 -2.79 14.70 -2.06
CA ARG A 59 -1.49 14.91 -2.73
C ARG A 59 -0.60 13.68 -2.61
N TYR A 60 -0.80 12.88 -1.56
CA TYR A 60 -0.10 11.64 -1.35
C TYR A 60 -0.96 10.45 -1.74
N LYS A 61 -0.35 9.46 -2.39
CA LYS A 61 -1.00 8.20 -2.70
C LYS A 61 -0.52 7.12 -1.72
N PRO A 62 -1.42 6.41 -1.03
CA PRO A 62 -1.06 5.26 -0.22
C PRO A 62 -0.68 4.07 -1.11
N ASP A 63 0.20 3.21 -0.59
CA ASP A 63 0.48 1.93 -1.24
C ASP A 63 -0.66 0.93 -1.01
N VAL A 64 -1.20 0.91 0.22
CA VAL A 64 -2.34 0.09 0.59
C VAL A 64 -3.34 0.95 1.37
N VAL A 65 -4.62 0.89 1.04
CA VAL A 65 -5.64 1.75 1.66
C VAL A 65 -6.97 1.05 1.83
N ALA A 66 -7.62 1.33 2.95
CA ALA A 66 -9.04 1.08 3.13
C ALA A 66 -9.73 2.42 3.43
N VAL A 67 -10.85 2.68 2.75
CA VAL A 67 -11.65 3.88 2.94
C VAL A 67 -12.99 3.55 3.57
N ASP A 68 -13.62 4.51 4.25
CA ASP A 68 -15.01 4.40 4.70
C ASP A 68 -16.00 4.72 3.57
N ALA A 69 -17.30 4.72 3.91
CA ALA A 69 -18.38 5.03 2.98
C ALA A 69 -18.32 6.46 2.41
N PHE A 70 -17.57 7.38 3.04
CA PHE A 70 -17.38 8.76 2.60
C PHE A 70 -16.05 8.95 1.86
N GLY A 71 -15.33 7.87 1.56
CA GLY A 71 -14.03 7.93 0.89
C GLY A 71 -12.88 8.37 1.80
N ARG A 72 -13.08 8.46 3.13
CA ARG A 72 -12.01 8.86 4.07
C ARG A 72 -11.16 7.65 4.45
N PRO A 73 -9.82 7.78 4.50
CA PRO A 73 -8.95 6.67 4.89
C PRO A 73 -9.25 6.16 6.31
N ARG A 74 -9.53 4.87 6.44
CA ARG A 74 -9.58 4.14 7.72
C ARG A 74 -8.27 3.41 8.00
N PHE A 75 -7.57 3.01 6.95
CA PHE A 75 -6.25 2.43 6.99
C PHE A 75 -5.37 3.05 5.91
N TRP A 76 -4.10 3.29 6.23
CA TRP A 76 -3.09 3.83 5.33
C TRP A 76 -1.78 3.07 5.50
N GLY A 77 -1.45 2.26 4.52
CA GLY A 77 -0.22 1.47 4.44
C GLY A 77 0.80 2.10 3.51
N GLU A 78 2.05 2.12 3.96
CA GLU A 78 3.22 2.62 3.22
C GLU A 78 4.33 1.57 3.24
N ALA A 79 4.91 1.29 2.07
CA ALA A 79 6.00 0.34 1.91
C ALA A 79 7.32 1.09 1.62
N GLY A 80 8.40 0.64 2.25
CA GLY A 80 9.73 1.20 2.08
C GLY A 80 9.96 2.49 2.85
N GLU A 81 10.82 3.36 2.30
CA GLU A 81 11.23 4.59 2.98
C GLU A 81 10.20 5.71 2.82
N ILE A 82 9.75 6.24 3.97
CA ILE A 82 8.81 7.34 4.03
C ILE A 82 9.43 8.57 4.72
N GLY A 83 9.27 9.73 4.09
CA GLY A 83 9.76 11.00 4.63
C GLY A 83 8.92 11.51 5.80
N VAL A 84 9.58 12.08 6.81
CA VAL A 84 8.96 12.67 8.02
C VAL A 84 7.90 13.72 7.69
N ALA A 85 8.14 14.54 6.65
CA ALA A 85 7.18 15.57 6.22
C ALA A 85 5.86 14.96 5.72
N LYS A 86 5.91 13.80 5.04
CA LYS A 86 4.72 13.06 4.59
C LYS A 86 3.96 12.53 5.80
N ILE A 87 4.66 11.85 6.73
CA ILE A 87 4.06 11.32 7.97
C ILE A 87 3.34 12.43 8.74
N ARG A 88 4.03 13.56 9.00
CA ARG A 88 3.45 14.68 9.76
C ARG A 88 2.21 15.26 9.09
N SER A 89 2.25 15.41 7.77
CA SER A 89 1.11 15.92 7.00
C SER A 89 -0.10 14.97 7.05
N LEU A 90 0.13 13.67 6.91
CA LEU A 90 -0.91 12.65 6.96
C LEU A 90 -1.50 12.51 8.37
N ALA A 91 -0.66 12.38 9.39
CA ALA A 91 -1.11 12.24 10.78
C ALA A 91 -1.94 13.43 11.26
N ARG A 92 -1.60 14.65 10.82
CA ARG A 92 -2.38 15.86 11.14
C ARG A 92 -3.78 15.84 10.50
N ARG A 93 -3.88 15.35 9.27
CA ARG A 93 -5.11 15.37 8.44
C ARG A 93 -6.04 14.21 8.75
N TYR A 94 -5.46 13.03 8.99
CA TYR A 94 -6.14 11.75 9.09
C TYR A 94 -5.97 11.16 10.49
N ARG A 95 -6.47 11.88 11.51
CA ARG A 95 -6.21 11.58 12.93
C ARG A 95 -6.79 10.26 13.43
N HIS A 96 -7.78 9.70 12.72
CA HIS A 96 -8.46 8.46 13.08
C HIS A 96 -8.09 7.30 12.15
N THR A 97 -7.04 7.46 11.36
CA THR A 97 -6.58 6.46 10.41
C THR A 97 -5.50 5.60 11.05
N HIS A 98 -5.61 4.29 10.87
CA HIS A 98 -4.54 3.36 11.22
C HIS A 98 -3.42 3.47 10.19
N PHE A 99 -2.25 3.92 10.63
CA PHE A 99 -1.04 3.96 9.81
C PHE A 99 -0.18 2.72 10.03
N ALA A 100 0.21 2.06 8.94
CA ALA A 100 1.17 0.96 8.96
C ALA A 100 2.33 1.26 8.00
N ILE A 101 3.56 1.09 8.47
CA ILE A 101 4.77 1.31 7.68
C ILE A 101 5.53 -0.01 7.65
N ALA A 102 5.78 -0.55 6.46
CA ALA A 102 6.63 -1.72 6.28
C ALA A 102 8.01 -1.27 5.77
N LYS A 103 9.07 -1.74 6.43
CA LYS A 103 10.46 -1.43 6.10
C LYS A 103 11.27 -2.72 5.98
#